data_AF-A0A528N0P4-F1
#
_entry.id   AF-A0A528N0P4-F1
#
_cell.length_a   1.000
_cell.length_b   1.000
_cell.length_c   1.000
_cell.angle_alpha   90.00
_cell.angle_beta   90.00
_cell.angle_gamma   90.00
#
_symmetry.space_group_name_H-M   'P 1'
#
loop_
_entity.id
_entity.type
_entity.pdbx_description
1 polymer ?
#
loop_
_entity_poly.entity_id
_entity_poly.type
_entity_poly.pdbx_seq_one_letter_code
_entity_poly.pdbx_strand_id
1 'polypeptide(L)' 'FGQPAGLSERPSIAVLPFANVSGDREQAYLADGITEDTITALTKFRWFRVIGRNSSFVYKDKTVDSKQVARELGV' A
#
# COMPACT_ATOMS: atom_id res chain seq x y z
N PHE A 1 21.77 27.40 1.19
CA PHE A 1 22.28 26.04 1.44
C PHE A 1 21.12 25.12 1.78
N GLY A 2 20.42 24.60 0.76
CA GLY A 2 19.41 23.54 0.93
C GLY A 2 20.01 22.28 0.33
N GLN A 3 20.22 21.26 1.15
CA GLN A 3 20.87 20.02 0.70
C GLN A 3 20.04 19.38 -0.44
N PRO A 4 20.62 18.94 -1.55
CA PRO A 4 19.92 18.09 -2.50
C PRO A 4 19.55 16.81 -1.77
N ALA A 5 18.31 16.34 -1.89
CA ALA A 5 17.86 15.07 -1.35
C ALA A 5 18.58 13.93 -2.07
N GLY A 6 19.86 13.72 -1.75
CA GLY A 6 20.56 12.50 -2.03
C GLY A 6 20.05 11.47 -1.06
N LEU A 7 19.11 10.65 -1.49
CA LEU A 7 18.84 9.37 -0.87
C LEU A 7 18.72 8.37 -2.01
N SER A 8 19.80 7.62 -2.23
CA SER A 8 19.78 6.34 -2.93
C SER A 8 18.99 5.32 -2.08
N GLU A 9 17.76 5.68 -1.71
CA GLU A 9 16.84 4.82 -1.00
C GLU A 9 15.97 4.09 -2.01
N ARG A 10 15.80 2.80 -1.78
CA ARG A 10 15.02 1.92 -2.68
C ARG A 10 13.61 2.52 -2.85
N PRO A 11 13.09 2.63 -4.09
CA PRO A 11 11.75 3.12 -4.33
C PRO A 11 10.74 2.39 -3.44
N SER A 12 9.82 3.13 -2.83
CA SER A 12 8.86 2.56 -1.88
C SER A 12 7.48 2.39 -2.53
N ILE A 13 6.77 1.33 -2.16
CA ILE A 13 5.43 1.02 -2.69
C ILE A 13 4.50 0.69 -1.53
N ALA A 14 3.35 1.36 -1.51
CA ALA A 14 2.21 0.97 -0.68
C ALA A 14 1.10 0.41 -1.59
N VAL A 15 0.49 -0.70 -1.16
CA VAL A 15 -0.69 -1.27 -1.81
C VAL A 15 -1.87 -1.02 -0.91
N LEU A 16 -2.89 -0.34 -1.39
CA LEU A 16 -4.12 -0.09 -0.63
C LEU A 16 -5.11 -1.25 -0.78
N PRO A 17 -5.95 -1.51 0.24
CA PRO A 17 -6.98 -2.53 0.15
C PRO A 17 -7.87 -2.32 -1.07
N PHE A 18 -8.02 -3.36 -1.88
CA PHE A 18 -8.94 -3.33 -3.02
C PHE A 18 -10.38 -3.13 -2.55
N ALA A 19 -11.15 -2.37 -3.33
CA ALA A 19 -12.57 -2.19 -3.07
C ALA A 19 -13.35 -3.47 -3.36
N ASN A 20 -14.27 -3.83 -2.48
CA ASN A 20 -15.22 -4.89 -2.74
C ASN A 20 -16.36 -4.37 -3.63
N VAL A 21 -16.22 -4.54 -4.94
CA VAL A 21 -17.21 -4.09 -5.93
C VAL A 21 -18.52 -4.88 -5.90
N SER A 22 -18.49 -6.11 -5.37
CA SER A 22 -19.68 -6.96 -5.26
C SER A 22 -20.66 -6.49 -4.18
N GLY A 23 -20.20 -5.70 -3.20
CA GLY A 23 -20.99 -5.27 -2.04
C GLY A 23 -21.32 -6.39 -1.04
N ASP A 24 -21.08 -7.65 -1.42
CA ASP A 24 -21.28 -8.83 -0.59
C ASP A 24 -20.17 -8.96 0.46
N ARG A 25 -20.53 -8.96 1.74
CA ARG A 25 -19.55 -9.05 2.84
C ARG A 25 -18.80 -10.37 2.87
N GLU A 26 -19.42 -11.46 2.42
CA GLU A 26 -18.73 -12.74 2.33
C GLU A 26 -17.65 -12.67 1.26
N GLN A 27 -17.75 -11.83 0.24
CA GLN A 27 -16.68 -11.67 -0.76
C GLN A 27 -15.57 -10.69 -0.33
N ALA A 28 -15.70 -10.01 0.81
CA ALA A 28 -14.69 -9.06 1.28
C ALA A 28 -13.32 -9.71 1.54
N TYR A 29 -13.29 -11.00 1.92
CA TYR A 29 -12.03 -11.72 2.09
C TYR A 29 -11.24 -11.85 0.79
N LEU A 30 -11.93 -11.84 -0.37
CA LEU A 30 -11.26 -11.97 -1.66
C LEU A 30 -10.45 -10.71 -1.96
N ALA A 31 -11.04 -9.54 -1.78
CA ALA A 31 -10.34 -8.25 -1.93
C ALA A 31 -9.16 -8.13 -0.95
N ASP A 32 -9.37 -8.56 0.30
CA ASP A 32 -8.31 -8.59 1.31
C ASP A 32 -7.19 -9.57 0.92
N GLY A 33 -7.54 -10.76 0.44
CA GLY A 33 -6.60 -11.79 0.01
C GLY A 33 -5.76 -11.36 -1.19
N ILE A 34 -6.37 -10.69 -2.18
CA ILE A 34 -5.65 -10.16 -3.34
C ILE A 34 -4.69 -9.03 -2.93
N THR A 35 -5.13 -8.16 -2.00
CA THR A 35 -4.26 -7.11 -1.45
C THR A 35 -3.02 -7.72 -0.80
N GLU A 36 -3.22 -8.75 0.02
CA GLU A 36 -2.16 -9.47 0.71
C GLU A 36 -1.19 -10.20 -0.21
N ASP A 37 -1.73 -10.91 -1.20
CA ASP A 37 -0.93 -11.59 -2.20
C ASP A 37 -0.10 -10.58 -2.99
N THR A 38 -0.66 -9.42 -3.33
CA THR A 38 0.05 -8.35 -4.06
C THR A 38 1.19 -7.77 -3.22
N ILE A 39 0.94 -7.44 -1.94
CA ILE A 39 1.99 -6.99 -1.01
C ILE A 39 3.09 -8.06 -0.93
N THR A 40 2.71 -9.32 -0.74
CA THR A 40 3.64 -10.45 -0.61
C THR A 40 4.47 -10.64 -1.88
N ALA A 41 3.84 -10.60 -3.05
CA ALA A 41 4.50 -10.69 -4.34
C ALA A 41 5.51 -9.55 -4.54
N LEU A 42 5.13 -8.32 -4.21
CA LEU A 42 6.00 -7.15 -4.25
C LEU A 42 7.18 -7.27 -3.28
N THR A 43 7.03 -7.91 -2.12
CA THR A 43 8.16 -8.07 -1.20
C THR A 43 9.30 -8.94 -1.75
N LYS A 44 9.00 -9.85 -2.69
CA LYS A 44 10.01 -10.70 -3.35
C LYS A 44 10.99 -9.86 -4.18
N PHE A 45 10.55 -8.69 -4.61
CA PHE A 45 11.31 -7.75 -5.40
C PHE A 45 12.17 -6.82 -4.51
N ARG A 46 13.43 -7.18 -4.30
CA ARG A 46 14.37 -6.47 -3.39
C ARG A 46 14.75 -5.04 -3.80
N TRP A 47 14.33 -4.61 -4.99
CA TRP A 47 14.50 -3.26 -5.51
C TRP A 47 13.50 -2.27 -4.90
N PHE A 48 12.42 -2.77 -4.30
CA PHE A 48 11.44 -1.95 -3.62
C PHE A 48 11.45 -2.12 -2.11
N ARG A 49 11.10 -1.06 -1.40
CA ARG A 49 10.61 -1.14 -0.03
C ARG A 49 9.08 -1.23 -0.07
N VAL A 50 8.50 -2.30 0.44
CA VAL A 50 7.04 -2.48 0.43
C VAL A 50 6.47 -2.16 1.80
N ILE A 51 5.40 -1.35 1.86
CA ILE A 51 4.67 -1.08 3.09
C ILE A 51 3.82 -2.30 3.45
N GLY A 52 3.93 -2.73 4.72
CA GLY A 52 3.28 -3.94 5.19
C GLY A 52 1.75 -3.81 5.31
N ARG A 53 1.08 -4.96 5.27
CA ARG A 53 -0.37 -5.13 5.43
C ARG A 53 -0.98 -4.18 6.45
N ASN A 54 -0.51 -4.25 7.70
CA ASN A 54 -1.19 -3.58 8.81
C ASN A 54 -1.26 -2.07 8.60
N SER A 55 -0.22 -1.45 8.04
CA SER A 55 -0.22 -0.02 7.72
C SER A 55 -1.20 0.31 6.59
N SER A 56 -1.23 -0.53 5.53
CA SER A 56 -2.17 -0.34 4.42
C SER A 56 -3.64 -0.54 4.81
N PHE A 57 -3.94 -1.51 5.66
CA PHE A 57 -5.30 -1.87 6.04
C PHE A 57 -5.98 -0.82 6.94
N VAL A 58 -5.23 0.13 7.51
CA VAL A 58 -5.80 1.31 8.19
C VAL A 58 -6.68 2.14 7.25
N TYR A 59 -6.43 2.07 5.93
CA TYR A 59 -7.17 2.80 4.91
C TYR A 59 -8.33 2.00 4.30
N LYS A 60 -8.60 0.78 4.78
CA LYS A 60 -9.73 -0.02 4.31
C LYS A 60 -11.05 0.70 4.61
N ASP A 61 -11.98 0.68 3.64
CA ASP A 61 -13.29 1.34 3.70
C ASP A 61 -13.23 2.87 3.92
N LYS A 62 -12.06 3.49 3.74
CA LYS A 62 -11.89 4.95 3.82
C LYS A 62 -11.74 5.54 2.44
N THR A 63 -12.46 6.63 2.18
CA THR A 63 -12.20 7.49 1.03
C THR A 63 -11.05 8.42 1.38
N VAL A 64 -9.83 8.06 0.99
CA VAL A 64 -8.61 8.82 1.25
C VAL A 64 -7.95 9.24 -0.05
N ASP A 65 -7.41 10.46 -0.09
CA ASP A 65 -6.63 10.93 -1.23
C ASP A 65 -5.28 10.21 -1.30
N SER A 66 -4.89 9.76 -2.49
CA SER A 66 -3.66 8.98 -2.66
C SER A 66 -2.40 9.76 -2.32
N LYS A 67 -2.38 11.10 -2.48
CA LYS A 67 -1.24 11.93 -2.07
C LYS A 67 -1.16 12.04 -0.55
N GLN A 68 -2.30 12.11 0.12
CA GLN A 68 -2.34 12.09 1.59
C GLN A 68 -1.78 10.77 2.12
N VAL A 69 -2.26 9.64 1.59
CA VAL A 69 -1.78 8.31 1.97
C VAL A 69 -0.30 8.14 1.69
N ALA A 70 0.18 8.59 0.53
CA ALA A 70 1.61 8.54 0.19
C ALA A 70 2.45 9.30 1.23
N ARG A 71 2.01 10.50 1.62
CA ARG A 71 2.66 11.30 2.65
C ARG A 71 2.65 10.64 4.03
N GLU A 72 1.53 10.04 4.43
CA GLU A 72 1.39 9.34 5.72
C GLU A 72 2.26 8.07 5.80
N LEU A 73 2.36 7.34 4.69
CA LEU A 73 3.14 6.10 4.61
C LEU A 73 4.61 6.31 4.23
N GLY A 74 4.98 7.54 3.83
CA GLY A 74 6.34 7.89 3.43
C GLY A 74 6.78 7.21 2.13
N VAL A 75 5.87 7.11 1.16
CA VAL A 75 6.13 6.54 -0.18
C VAL A 75 6.09 7.58 -1.29
#